data_AF-A0A7J2ZH36-F1
#
_entry.id   AF-A0A7J2ZH36-F1
#
_cell.length_a   1.000
_cell.length_b   1.000
_cell.length_c   1.000
_cell.angle_alpha   90.00
_cell.angle_beta   90.00
_cell.angle_gamma   90.00
#
_symmetry.space_group_name_H-M   'P 1'
#
loop_
_entity.id
_entity.type
_entity.pdbx_description
1 polymer ?
#
loop_
_entity_poly.entity_id
_entity_poly.type
_entity_poly.pdbx_seq_one_letter_code
_entity_poly.pdbx_strand_id
1 'polypeptide(L)'
;MVDDELINREFIKNSIRSTLNTLLGETCLAALEFHLSNILGRDPYDVFCDSPRNFYEALQSIFGQGADKVLEVIFTTMAQRGLIKWVNPSQAASLLKAGDEASRTELLKLFKPEKVSER
;
A
#
# COMPACT_ATOMS: atom_id res chain seq x y z
N MET A 1 21.37 7.81 -7.55
CA MET A 1 20.52 8.22 -6.41
C MET A 1 19.06 8.35 -6.82
N VAL A 2 18.71 8.97 -7.96
CA VAL A 2 17.32 9.02 -8.46
C VAL A 2 16.78 7.62 -8.79
N ASP A 3 17.63 6.73 -9.31
CA ASP A 3 17.22 5.40 -9.74
C ASP A 3 16.79 4.50 -8.57
N ASP A 4 17.50 4.50 -7.44
CA ASP A 4 17.17 3.65 -6.29
C ASP A 4 15.84 4.05 -5.62
N GLU A 5 15.56 5.36 -5.57
CA GLU A 5 14.30 5.88 -5.02
C GLU A 5 13.12 5.58 -5.93
N LEU A 6 13.32 5.72 -7.25
CA LEU A 6 12.32 5.36 -8.26
C LEU A 6 12.06 3.84 -8.28
N ILE A 7 13.10 3.01 -8.21
CA ILE A 7 13.00 1.55 -8.11
C ILE A 7 12.23 1.15 -6.85
N ASN A 8 12.49 1.78 -5.72
CA ASN A 8 11.75 1.52 -4.49
C ASN A 8 10.27 1.90 -4.61
N ARG A 9 9.97 3.04 -5.24
CA ARG A 9 8.58 3.50 -5.45
C ARG A 9 7.79 2.54 -6.33
N GLU A 10 8.35 2.11 -7.46
CA GLU A 10 7.70 1.13 -8.35
C GLU A 10 7.54 -0.23 -7.68
N PHE A 11 8.53 -0.68 -6.89
CA PHE A 11 8.40 -1.89 -6.09
C PHE A 11 7.21 -1.82 -5.10
N ILE A 12 7.06 -0.70 -4.39
CA ILE A 12 5.97 -0.48 -3.44
C ILE A 12 4.62 -0.52 -4.16
N LYS A 13 4.47 0.24 -5.24
CA LYS A 13 3.24 0.27 -6.05
C LYS A 13 2.84 -1.13 -6.54
N ASN A 14 3.81 -1.86 -7.11
CA ASN A 14 3.59 -3.21 -7.62
C ASN A 14 3.26 -4.21 -6.49
N SER A 15 3.87 -4.06 -5.31
CA SER A 15 3.58 -4.90 -4.14
C SER A 15 2.13 -4.74 -3.68
N ILE A 16 1.62 -3.51 -3.66
CA ILE A 16 0.23 -3.20 -3.28
C ILE A 16 -0.72 -3.74 -4.34
N ARG A 17 -0.51 -3.38 -5.60
CA ARG A 17 -1.34 -3.82 -6.73
C ARG A 17 -1.42 -5.34 -6.83
N SER A 18 -0.27 -6.01 -6.76
CA SER A 18 -0.20 -7.48 -6.80
C SER A 18 -0.88 -8.12 -5.59
N THR A 19 -0.81 -7.50 -4.41
CA THR A 19 -1.54 -7.99 -3.23
C THR A 19 -3.04 -7.88 -3.39
N LEU A 20 -3.53 -6.72 -3.85
CA LEU A 20 -4.94 -6.53 -4.11
C LEU A 20 -5.44 -7.46 -5.22
N ASN A 21 -4.66 -7.69 -6.28
CA ASN A 21 -5.01 -8.64 -7.34
C ASN A 21 -5.15 -10.07 -6.80
N THR A 22 -4.23 -10.50 -5.91
CA THR A 22 -4.32 -11.81 -5.25
C THR A 22 -5.58 -11.93 -4.37
N LEU A 23 -5.97 -10.86 -3.69
CA LEU A 23 -7.12 -10.87 -2.78
C LEU A 23 -8.46 -10.77 -3.49
N LEU A 24 -8.54 -9.97 -4.56
CA LEU A 24 -9.80 -9.58 -5.19
C LEU A 24 -10.01 -10.24 -6.56
N GLY A 25 -8.94 -10.67 -7.22
CA GLY A 25 -8.94 -10.97 -8.65
C GLY A 25 -9.00 -9.71 -9.52
N GLU A 26 -8.73 -9.90 -10.81
CA GLU A 26 -8.52 -8.81 -11.78
C GLU A 26 -9.73 -7.88 -11.92
N THR A 27 -10.93 -8.44 -12.09
CA THR A 27 -12.15 -7.64 -12.29
C THR A 27 -12.49 -6.77 -11.09
N CYS A 28 -12.44 -7.34 -9.87
CA CYS A 28 -12.73 -6.59 -8.65
C CYS A 28 -11.63 -5.58 -8.33
N LEU A 29 -10.36 -5.90 -8.63
CA LEU A 29 -9.26 -4.95 -8.53
C LEU A 29 -9.49 -3.75 -9.46
N ALA A 30 -9.84 -3.98 -10.72
CA ALA A 30 -10.07 -2.90 -11.68
C ALA A 30 -11.21 -1.97 -11.24
N ALA A 31 -12.29 -2.52 -10.69
CA ALA A 31 -13.38 -1.72 -10.11
C ALA A 31 -12.91 -0.88 -8.92
N LEU A 32 -12.13 -1.47 -7.99
CA LEU A 32 -11.57 -0.75 -6.86
C LEU A 32 -10.60 0.36 -7.29
N GLU A 33 -9.70 0.06 -8.23
CA GLU A 33 -8.75 1.04 -8.81
C GLU A 33 -9.49 2.21 -9.43
N PHE A 34 -10.58 1.95 -10.17
CA PHE A 34 -11.43 2.99 -10.76
C PHE A 34 -12.08 3.87 -9.70
N HIS A 35 -12.69 3.28 -8.67
CA HIS A 35 -13.32 4.05 -7.59
C HIS A 35 -12.31 4.89 -6.81
N LEU A 36 -11.16 4.31 -6.44
CA LEU A 36 -10.11 5.03 -5.75
C LEU A 36 -9.56 6.19 -6.60
N SER A 37 -9.32 5.95 -7.89
CA SER A 37 -8.83 6.98 -8.80
C SER A 37 -9.82 8.15 -8.94
N ASN A 38 -11.13 7.86 -8.99
CA ASN A 38 -12.16 8.90 -9.02
C ASN A 38 -12.22 9.72 -7.73
N ILE A 39 -12.03 9.09 -6.57
CA ILE A 39 -12.00 9.79 -5.27
C ILE A 39 -10.74 10.64 -5.13
N LEU A 40 -9.59 10.11 -5.55
CA LEU A 40 -8.27 10.70 -5.35
C LEU A 40 -7.86 11.67 -6.46
N GLY A 41 -8.50 11.61 -7.62
CA GLY A 41 -8.18 12.40 -8.82
C GLY A 41 -6.87 12.02 -9.51
N ARG A 42 -6.24 10.91 -9.11
CA ARG A 42 -4.97 10.39 -9.66
C ARG A 42 -4.75 8.92 -9.27
N ASP A 43 -3.65 8.33 -9.73
CA ASP A 43 -3.30 6.94 -9.43
C ASP A 43 -3.25 6.66 -7.92
N PRO A 44 -3.97 5.63 -7.42
CA PRO A 44 -4.07 5.36 -5.99
C PRO A 44 -2.77 4.85 -5.37
N TYR A 45 -1.91 4.18 -6.14
CA TYR A 45 -0.64 3.67 -5.62
C TYR A 45 0.40 4.77 -5.50
N ASP A 46 0.36 5.74 -6.41
CA ASP A 46 1.11 6.99 -6.26
C ASP A 46 0.65 7.74 -5.01
N VAL A 47 -0.67 7.80 -4.72
CA VAL A 47 -1.18 8.40 -3.48
C VAL A 47 -0.70 7.63 -2.26
N PHE A 48 -0.70 6.29 -2.27
CA PHE A 48 -0.16 5.52 -1.14
C PHE A 48 1.27 5.93 -0.81
N CYS A 49 2.14 6.10 -1.83
CA CYS A 49 3.53 6.50 -1.63
C CYS A 49 3.68 7.94 -1.14
N ASP A 50 2.83 8.86 -1.60
CA ASP A 50 3.00 10.29 -1.34
C ASP A 50 2.20 10.75 -0.10
N SER A 51 0.99 10.24 0.08
CA SER A 51 0.09 10.51 1.20
C SER A 51 -0.69 9.23 1.60
N PRO A 52 -0.09 8.38 2.45
CA PRO A 52 -0.73 7.16 2.94
C PRO A 52 -2.08 7.41 3.62
N ARG A 53 -2.22 8.58 4.25
CA ARG A 53 -3.47 9.00 4.90
C ARG A 53 -4.60 9.23 3.90
N ASN A 54 -4.34 9.92 2.79
CA ASN A 54 -5.35 10.15 1.76
C ASN A 54 -5.79 8.83 1.11
N PHE A 55 -4.85 7.90 0.91
CA PHE A 55 -5.18 6.55 0.45
C PHE A 55 -6.12 5.81 1.44
N TYR A 56 -5.82 5.89 2.74
CA TYR A 56 -6.69 5.33 3.77
C TYR A 56 -8.08 5.97 3.78
N GLU A 57 -8.16 7.30 3.72
CA GLU A 57 -9.44 8.03 3.73
C GLU A 57 -10.28 7.68 2.48
N ALA A 58 -9.64 7.48 1.32
CA ALA A 58 -10.31 6.98 0.12
C ALA A 58 -10.86 5.56 0.31
N LEU A 59 -10.08 4.63 0.89
CA LEU A 59 -10.59 3.30 1.25
C LEU A 59 -11.76 3.38 2.25
N GLN A 60 -11.68 4.29 3.23
CA GLN A 60 -12.72 4.52 4.22
C GLN A 60 -14.01 5.03 3.58
N SER A 61 -13.93 5.86 2.54
CA SER A 61 -15.11 6.32 1.81
C SER A 61 -15.85 5.20 1.05
N ILE A 62 -15.13 4.14 0.66
CA ILE A 62 -15.69 2.97 -0.05
C ILE A 62 -16.22 1.93 0.96
N PHE A 63 -15.41 1.57 1.95
CA PHE A 63 -15.66 0.44 2.84
C PHE A 63 -16.21 0.84 4.21
N GLY A 64 -16.31 2.14 4.51
CA GLY A 64 -16.71 2.64 5.82
C GLY A 64 -15.84 2.09 6.95
N GLN A 65 -16.48 1.59 8.00
CA GLN A 65 -15.81 0.95 9.15
C GLN A 65 -15.02 -0.31 8.76
N GLY A 66 -15.31 -0.92 7.60
CA GLY A 66 -14.60 -2.09 7.09
C GLY A 66 -13.19 -1.80 6.58
N ALA A 67 -12.83 -0.53 6.32
CA ALA A 67 -11.53 -0.16 5.76
C ALA A 67 -10.34 -0.62 6.62
N ASP A 68 -10.49 -0.60 7.94
CA ASP A 68 -9.45 -1.07 8.86
C ASP A 68 -9.19 -2.57 8.71
N LYS A 69 -10.24 -3.36 8.51
CA LYS A 69 -10.13 -4.80 8.25
C LYS A 69 -9.57 -5.09 6.87
N VAL A 70 -9.93 -4.30 5.87
CA VAL A 70 -9.33 -4.39 4.54
C VAL A 70 -7.82 -4.15 4.60
N LEU A 71 -7.38 -3.09 5.29
CA LEU A 71 -5.96 -2.83 5.49
C LEU A 71 -5.26 -3.96 6.25
N GLU A 72 -5.87 -4.48 7.32
CA GLU A 72 -5.32 -5.59 8.09
C GLU A 72 -5.06 -6.82 7.20
N VAL A 73 -6.02 -7.16 6.33
CA VAL A 73 -5.88 -8.26 5.36
C VAL A 73 -4.76 -7.96 4.36
N ILE A 74 -4.71 -6.76 3.78
CA ILE A 74 -3.66 -6.36 2.82
C ILE A 74 -2.27 -6.52 3.43
N PHE A 75 -2.03 -5.94 4.62
CA PHE A 75 -0.72 -5.99 5.27
C PHE A 75 -0.35 -7.41 5.72
N THR A 76 -1.33 -8.17 6.20
CA THR A 76 -1.11 -9.59 6.53
C THR A 76 -0.67 -10.39 5.30
N THR A 77 -1.35 -10.20 4.17
CA THR A 77 -1.01 -10.89 2.91
C THR A 77 0.34 -10.44 2.37
N MET A 78 0.69 -9.15 2.43
CA MET A 78 2.02 -8.67 2.05
C MET A 78 3.13 -9.30 2.91
N ALA A 79 2.93 -9.39 4.22
CA ALA A 79 3.90 -9.98 5.13
C ALA A 79 4.07 -11.49 4.87
N GLN A 80 2.98 -12.22 4.66
CA GLN A 80 3.01 -13.64 4.30
C GLN A 80 3.74 -13.89 2.98
N ARG A 81 3.63 -12.96 2.03
CA ARG A 81 4.32 -13.01 0.73
C ARG A 81 5.75 -12.49 0.75
N GLY A 82 6.26 -12.06 1.91
CA GLY A 82 7.62 -11.53 2.07
C GLY A 82 7.87 -10.14 1.45
N LEU A 83 6.82 -9.45 1.00
CA LEU A 83 6.93 -8.13 0.34
C LEU A 83 7.28 -7.00 1.32
N ILE A 84 6.94 -7.20 2.60
CA ILE A 84 7.26 -6.30 3.70
C ILE A 84 7.94 -7.05 4.85
N LYS A 85 8.69 -6.32 5.68
CA LYS A 85 9.06 -6.79 7.03
C LYS A 85 7.78 -7.11 7.79
N TRP A 86 7.77 -8.23 8.51
CA TRP A 86 6.64 -8.55 9.37
C TRP A 86 6.39 -7.40 10.33
N VAL A 87 5.16 -6.92 10.33
CA VAL A 87 4.65 -5.88 11.21
C VAL A 87 3.31 -6.34 11.74
N ASN A 88 2.97 -5.89 12.94
CA ASN A 88 1.61 -6.03 13.41
C ASN A 88 0.70 -5.20 12.47
N PRO A 89 -0.35 -5.79 11.85
CA PRO A 89 -1.23 -5.07 10.94
C PRO A 89 -1.85 -3.80 11.53
N SER A 90 -2.12 -3.79 12.84
CA SER A 90 -2.59 -2.59 13.56
C SER A 90 -1.58 -1.46 13.61
N GLN A 91 -0.28 -1.79 13.67
CA GLN A 91 0.81 -0.82 13.62
C GLN A 91 0.92 -0.22 12.21
N ALA A 92 0.84 -1.05 11.16
CA ALA A 92 0.86 -0.58 9.78
C ALA A 92 -0.33 0.36 9.48
N ALA A 93 -1.53 0.00 9.94
CA ALA A 93 -2.70 0.87 9.83
C ALA A 93 -2.51 2.21 10.58
N SER A 94 -1.87 2.19 11.74
CA SER A 94 -1.59 3.42 12.50
C SER A 94 -0.63 4.35 11.75
N LEU A 95 0.39 3.80 11.10
CA LEU A 95 1.33 4.57 10.25
C LEU A 95 0.63 5.20 9.05
N LEU A 96 -0.32 4.50 8.40
CA LEU A 96 -1.14 5.09 7.33
C LEU A 96 -1.94 6.30 7.82
N LYS A 97 -2.57 6.17 9.00
CA LYS A 97 -3.52 7.16 9.52
C LYS A 97 -2.85 8.43 10.06
N ALA A 98 -1.61 8.34 10.52
CA ALA A 98 -0.93 9.45 11.18
C ALA A 98 -0.76 10.67 10.26
N GLY A 99 -0.44 10.44 8.98
CA GLY A 99 -0.39 11.49 7.96
C GLY A 99 0.80 12.45 8.06
N ASP A 100 1.75 12.21 8.97
CA ASP A 100 3.01 12.95 9.08
C ASP A 100 4.14 12.26 8.30
N GLU A 101 5.19 13.03 7.99
CA GLU A 101 6.31 12.57 7.16
C GLU A 101 7.14 11.45 7.83
N ALA A 102 7.23 11.43 9.17
CA ALA A 102 7.97 10.40 9.88
C ALA A 102 7.23 9.06 9.78
N SER A 103 5.92 9.05 10.00
CA SER A 103 5.06 7.88 9.85
C SER A 103 5.03 7.37 8.40
N ARG A 104 4.96 8.28 7.42
CA ARG A 104 5.09 7.94 6.00
C ARG A 104 6.42 7.24 5.73
N THR A 105 7.53 7.84 6.17
CA THR A 105 8.87 7.28 5.95
C THR A 105 9.01 5.90 6.61
N GLU A 106 8.47 5.72 7.81
CA GLU A 106 8.49 4.43 8.52
C GLU A 106 7.66 3.37 7.78
N LEU A 107 6.48 3.73 7.28
CA LEU A 107 5.63 2.85 6.47
C LEU A 107 6.35 2.36 5.21
N LEU A 108 6.98 3.26 4.45
CA LEU A 108 7.65 2.89 3.20
C LEU A 108 8.90 2.01 3.46
N LYS A 109 9.59 2.18 4.60
CA LYS A 109 10.72 1.33 5.02
C LYS A 109 10.34 -0.11 5.37
N LEU A 110 9.05 -0.41 5.51
CA LEU A 110 8.58 -1.78 5.70
C LEU A 110 8.78 -2.61 4.44
N PHE A 111 8.65 -2.00 3.28
CA PHE A 111 8.81 -2.68 2.00
C PHE A 111 10.24 -3.11 1.80
N LYS A 112 10.40 -4.37 1.40
CA LYS A 112 11.68 -4.96 1.06
C LYS A 112 11.72 -5.16 -0.44
N PRO A 113 12.29 -4.23 -1.23
CA PRO A 113 12.71 -4.63 -2.55
C PRO A 113 13.62 -5.86 -2.34
N GLU A 114 13.28 -6.96 -3.00
CA GLU A 114 14.19 -8.11 -3.04
C GLU A 114 15.55 -7.53 -3.42
N LYS A 115 16.57 -7.72 -2.58
CA LYS A 115 17.92 -7.51 -3.07
C LYS A 115 18.00 -8.45 -4.25
N VAL A 116 18.15 -7.89 -5.46
CA VAL A 116 18.71 -8.64 -6.59
C VAL A 116 19.94 -9.30 -6.00
N SER A 117 19.83 -10.60 -5.76
CA SER A 117 20.94 -11.38 -5.25
C SER A 117 21.97 -11.33 -6.35
N GLU A 118 22.94 -10.43 -6.21
CA GLU A 118 24.22 -10.61 -6.90
C GLU A 118 24.81 -11.90 -6.35
N ARG A 119 24.52 -13.01 -7.04
CA ARG A 119 25.33 -14.21 -7.31
C ARG A 119 24.47 -15.45 -7.46
#